data_AF-A0A3B0XPY3-F1
#
_entry.id   AF-A0A3B0XPY3-F1
#
_cell.length_a   1.000
_cell.length_b   1.000
_cell.length_c   1.000
_cell.angle_alpha   90.00
_cell.angle_beta   90.00
_cell.angle_gamma   90.00
#
_symmetry.space_group_name_H-M   'P 1'
#
loop_
_entity.id
_entity.type
_entity.pdbx_description
1 polymer ?
#
loop_
_entity_poly.entity_id
_entity_poly.type
_entity_poly.pdbx_seq_one_letter_code
_entity_poly.pdbx_strand_id
1 'polypeptide(L)'
;MKTINLASAILFLIFPLSAYADNEKIYRFKISKDINVVLHEKNIKSNTTAKNLPNGNLIFGATRTPKTYVNKITFYVNNKSYNLENMYMYNAWGNRPLEVPNVIKYFDAHCYDNSNCTIRGIFSDAAGSFVAEWKIINGESFRTIITDSSDVLGVFKNNISPPVFE
;
A
#
# COMPACT_ATOMS: atom_id res chain seq x y z
N MET A 1 38.06 57.65 15.88
CA MET A 1 36.98 56.94 16.60
C MET A 1 35.68 57.70 16.37
N LYS A 2 34.47 57.15 16.18
CA LYS A 2 33.88 55.79 16.06
C LYS A 2 32.47 56.01 15.45
N THR A 3 31.83 55.18 14.63
CA THR A 3 32.19 53.99 13.81
C THR A 3 31.02 53.80 12.80
N ILE A 4 31.26 53.37 11.55
CA ILE A 4 30.19 53.20 10.55
C ILE A 4 29.69 51.75 10.56
N ASN A 5 28.39 51.55 10.81
CA ASN A 5 27.76 50.22 10.73
C ASN A 5 27.41 49.87 9.28
N LEU A 6 28.08 48.87 8.70
CA LEU A 6 27.61 48.22 7.47
C LEU A 6 26.46 47.26 7.83
N ALA A 7 25.24 47.60 7.41
CA ALA A 7 24.13 46.66 7.40
C ALA A 7 24.35 45.65 6.26
N SER A 8 24.72 44.41 6.61
CA SER A 8 24.88 43.33 5.62
C SER A 8 23.51 42.80 5.22
N ALA A 9 23.06 43.18 4.01
CA ALA A 9 21.82 42.65 3.43
C ALA A 9 22.05 41.22 2.92
N ILE A 10 21.69 40.23 3.73
CA ILE A 10 21.72 38.81 3.32
C ILE A 10 20.59 38.59 2.32
N LEU A 11 20.94 38.61 1.03
CA LEU A 11 20.04 38.27 -0.06
C LEU A 11 19.77 36.76 -0.05
N PHE A 12 18.69 36.35 0.61
CA PHE A 12 18.20 34.98 0.50
C PHE A 12 17.76 34.70 -0.94
N LEU A 13 18.63 34.05 -1.71
CA LEU A 13 18.26 33.40 -2.97
C LEU A 13 17.29 32.27 -2.66
N ILE A 14 15.99 32.57 -2.75
CA ILE A 14 14.93 31.56 -2.74
C ILE A 14 15.05 30.78 -4.06
N PHE A 15 15.91 29.76 -4.07
CA PHE A 15 15.86 28.76 -5.12
C PHE A 15 14.44 28.17 -5.11
N PRO A 16 13.72 28.15 -6.24
CA PRO A 16 12.53 27.34 -6.32
C PRO A 16 12.99 25.89 -6.18
N LEU A 17 12.71 25.28 -5.03
CA LEU A 17 12.71 23.83 -4.92
C LEU A 17 11.70 23.37 -5.97
N SER A 18 12.21 22.88 -7.10
CA SER A 18 11.43 22.14 -8.07
C SER A 18 11.01 20.85 -7.39
N ALA A 19 9.90 20.93 -6.68
CA ALA A 19 9.20 19.80 -6.13
C ALA A 19 8.80 18.91 -7.31
N TYR A 20 9.69 17.97 -7.63
CA TYR A 20 9.36 16.82 -8.43
C TYR A 20 8.22 16.11 -7.69
N ALA A 21 7.00 16.39 -8.12
CA ALA A 21 5.81 15.68 -7.69
C ALA A 21 5.96 14.24 -8.17
N ASP A 22 6.62 13.43 -7.34
CA ASP A 22 6.59 11.98 -7.46
C ASP A 22 5.11 11.60 -7.34
N ASN A 23 4.52 11.13 -8.45
CA ASN A 23 3.08 10.95 -8.59
C ASN A 23 2.61 9.76 -7.74
N GLU A 24 2.52 10.00 -6.43
CA GLU A 24 2.06 9.08 -5.40
C GLU A 24 0.55 9.22 -5.22
N LYS A 25 -0.17 8.12 -5.42
CA LYS A 25 -1.59 8.00 -5.13
C LYS A 25 -1.76 7.43 -3.73
N ILE A 26 -2.59 8.08 -2.92
CA ILE A 26 -2.89 7.67 -1.56
C ILE A 26 -4.36 7.24 -1.48
N TYR A 27 -4.57 5.98 -1.14
CA TYR A 27 -5.89 5.40 -0.93
C TYR A 27 -6.13 5.20 0.57
N ARG A 28 -7.32 5.57 1.04
CA ARG A 28 -7.72 5.45 2.44
C ARG A 28 -8.97 4.61 2.52
N PHE A 29 -8.87 3.49 3.22
CA PHE A 29 -9.92 2.50 3.37
C PHE A 29 -10.34 2.45 4.84
N LYS A 30 -11.63 2.69 5.11
CA LYS A 30 -12.19 2.52 6.44
C LYS A 30 -12.89 1.16 6.49
N ILE A 31 -12.33 0.23 7.26
CA ILE A 31 -12.85 -1.15 7.37
C ILE A 31 -13.90 -1.22 8.47
N SER A 32 -13.69 -0.54 9.59
CA SER A 32 -14.64 -0.43 10.70
C SER A 32 -14.57 0.96 11.32
N LYS A 33 -15.21 1.17 12.49
CA LYS A 33 -15.08 2.43 13.24
C LYS A 33 -13.61 2.73 13.58
N ASP A 34 -12.89 1.71 14.04
CA ASP A 34 -11.57 1.82 14.68
C ASP A 34 -10.43 1.24 13.83
N ILE A 35 -10.76 0.63 12.67
CA ILE A 35 -9.79 0.02 11.75
C ILE A 35 -9.77 0.74 10.39
N ASN A 36 -8.57 1.16 9.97
CA ASN A 36 -8.34 1.82 8.69
C ASN A 36 -7.06 1.29 8.01
N VAL A 37 -7.02 1.27 6.68
CA VAL A 37 -5.83 0.99 5.87
C VAL A 37 -5.52 2.19 4.98
N VAL A 38 -4.24 2.56 4.89
CA VAL A 38 -3.75 3.58 3.97
C VAL A 38 -2.72 2.96 3.04
N LEU A 39 -3.04 2.89 1.76
CA LEU A 39 -2.17 2.35 0.71
C LEU A 39 -1.59 3.50 -0.11
N HIS A 40 -0.28 3.47 -0.30
CA HIS A 40 0.49 4.41 -1.11
C HIS A 40 0.98 3.68 -2.36
N GLU A 41 0.59 4.15 -3.53
CA GLU A 41 0.98 3.60 -4.83
C GLU A 41 1.77 4.64 -5.61
N LYS A 42 2.93 4.27 -6.15
CA LYS A 42 3.80 5.17 -6.93
C LYS A 42 3.96 4.70 -8.37
N ASN A 43 4.13 5.64 -9.29
CA ASN A 43 4.44 5.35 -10.68
C ASN A 43 5.88 4.84 -10.83
N ILE A 44 6.08 3.85 -11.68
CA ILE A 44 7.40 3.36 -12.07
C ILE A 44 7.99 4.35 -13.08
N LYS A 45 9.20 4.84 -12.81
CA LYS A 45 9.91 5.78 -13.71
C LYS A 45 10.24 5.05 -15.02
N SER A 46 9.92 5.68 -16.16
CA SER A 46 10.03 5.12 -17.52
C SER A 46 11.40 4.48 -17.87
N ASN A 47 12.49 4.98 -17.27
CA ASN A 47 13.84 4.40 -17.38
C ASN A 47 13.92 2.93 -16.89
N THR A 48 13.10 2.54 -15.91
CA THR A 48 13.09 1.21 -15.31
C THR A 48 12.46 0.21 -16.28
N THR A 49 13.24 -0.27 -17.24
CA THR A 49 12.83 -1.35 -18.13
C THR A 49 12.41 -2.58 -17.32
N ALA A 50 11.35 -3.26 -17.77
CA ALA A 50 10.78 -4.45 -17.12
C ALA A 50 11.77 -5.64 -16.98
N LYS A 51 12.97 -5.52 -17.55
CA LYS A 51 14.05 -6.49 -17.47
C LYS A 51 14.81 -6.47 -16.14
N ASN A 52 14.61 -5.43 -15.31
CA ASN A 52 15.25 -5.25 -14.00
C ASN A 52 14.29 -5.46 -12.82
N LEU A 53 13.35 -6.42 -12.93
CA LEU A 53 12.58 -6.90 -11.78
C LEU A 53 13.49 -7.81 -10.93
N PRO A 54 13.57 -7.64 -9.59
CA PRO A 54 14.67 -8.21 -8.81
C PRO A 54 14.75 -9.74 -8.86
N ASN A 55 15.88 -10.25 -9.37
CA ASN A 55 16.41 -11.60 -9.13
C ASN A 55 15.45 -12.78 -9.38
N GLY A 56 14.50 -12.66 -10.31
CA GLY A 56 13.56 -13.74 -10.64
C GLY A 56 12.47 -14.01 -9.60
N ASN A 57 12.24 -13.09 -8.66
CA ASN A 57 11.16 -13.19 -7.69
C ASN A 57 9.78 -13.08 -8.38
N LEU A 58 8.77 -13.74 -7.81
CA LEU A 58 7.38 -13.65 -8.25
C LEU A 58 6.85 -12.22 -8.11
N ILE A 59 6.16 -11.74 -9.14
CA ILE A 59 5.67 -10.37 -9.28
C ILE A 59 4.15 -10.38 -9.16
N PHE A 60 3.62 -9.89 -8.05
CA PHE A 60 2.19 -9.95 -7.79
C PHE A 60 1.50 -8.73 -8.42
N GLY A 61 0.49 -8.95 -9.26
CA GLY A 61 -0.22 -7.88 -9.97
C GLY A 61 0.43 -7.40 -11.27
N ALA A 62 1.35 -8.16 -11.89
CA ALA A 62 1.90 -7.80 -13.20
C ALA A 62 2.08 -8.98 -14.20
N THR A 63 1.05 -9.25 -15.02
CA THR A 63 1.13 -10.08 -16.24
C THR A 63 1.70 -9.33 -17.46
N ARG A 64 1.97 -8.03 -17.31
CA ARG A 64 2.59 -7.12 -18.29
C ARG A 64 3.54 -6.20 -17.54
N THR A 65 4.35 -5.41 -18.26
CA THR A 65 5.18 -4.34 -17.66
C THR A 65 4.36 -3.51 -16.65
N PRO A 66 4.72 -3.53 -15.34
CA PRO A 66 3.98 -2.80 -14.34
C PRO A 66 4.13 -1.29 -14.56
N LYS A 67 3.05 -0.54 -14.26
CA LYS A 67 3.04 0.93 -14.32
C LYS A 67 3.20 1.54 -12.94
N THR A 68 2.73 0.85 -11.90
CA THR A 68 2.80 1.31 -10.51
C THR A 68 3.25 0.19 -9.57
N TYR A 69 3.79 0.59 -8.43
CA TYR A 69 4.13 -0.31 -7.32
C TYR A 69 3.58 0.24 -6.00
N VAL A 70 3.31 -0.64 -5.05
CA VAL A 70 2.92 -0.23 -3.69
C VAL A 70 4.17 0.23 -2.94
N ASN A 71 4.23 1.52 -2.63
CA ASN A 71 5.33 2.14 -1.90
C ASN A 71 5.21 1.96 -0.39
N LYS A 72 3.98 1.99 0.14
CA LYS A 72 3.69 1.79 1.56
C LYS A 72 2.27 1.24 1.76
N ILE A 73 2.09 0.35 2.74
CA ILE A 73 0.77 0.04 3.29
C ILE A 73 0.86 0.30 4.80
N THR A 74 -0.06 1.11 5.33
CA THR A 74 -0.15 1.38 6.77
C THR A 74 -1.51 0.94 7.27
N PHE A 75 -1.53 -0.04 8.17
CA PHE A 75 -2.73 -0.47 8.90
C PHE A 75 -2.83 0.28 10.21
N TYR A 76 -4.03 0.75 10.54
CA TYR A 76 -4.35 1.46 11.78
C TYR A 76 -5.43 0.69 12.51
N VAL A 77 -5.20 0.41 13.80
CA VAL A 77 -6.19 -0.17 14.71
C VAL A 77 -6.17 0.60 16.02
N ASN A 78 -7.30 1.23 16.36
CA ASN A 78 -7.42 2.16 17.47
C ASN A 78 -6.28 3.22 17.42
N ASN A 79 -5.35 3.17 18.38
CA ASN A 79 -4.28 4.14 18.58
C ASN A 79 -2.95 3.68 17.95
N LYS A 80 -2.88 2.47 17.39
CA LYS A 80 -1.64 1.86 16.87
C LYS A 80 -1.62 1.89 15.35
N SER A 81 -0.41 1.97 14.79
CA SER A 81 -0.19 1.87 13.35
C SER A 81 0.94 0.89 13.02
N TYR A 82 0.77 0.17 11.93
CA TYR A 82 1.62 -0.93 11.49
C TYR A 82 1.97 -0.75 10.02
N ASN A 83 3.25 -0.78 9.68
CA ASN A 83 3.67 -0.86 8.28
C ASN A 83 3.49 -2.32 7.84
N LEU A 84 2.60 -2.56 6.88
CA LEU A 84 2.38 -3.89 6.33
C LEU A 84 3.35 -4.14 5.17
N GLU A 85 3.94 -5.33 5.16
CA GLU A 85 4.90 -5.78 4.13
C GLU A 85 4.27 -5.70 2.72
N ASN A 86 4.94 -5.08 1.77
CA ASN A 86 4.39 -4.68 0.48
C ASN A 86 5.29 -5.01 -0.73
N MET A 87 6.44 -5.65 -0.50
CA MET A 87 7.42 -5.99 -1.52
C MET A 87 6.79 -6.79 -2.67
N TYR A 88 7.15 -6.46 -3.91
CA TYR A 88 6.64 -7.08 -5.14
C TYR A 88 5.13 -6.94 -5.42
N MET A 89 4.43 -5.99 -4.79
CA MET A 89 3.04 -5.66 -5.14
C MET A 89 2.98 -4.54 -6.19
N TYR A 90 2.45 -4.86 -7.37
CA TYR A 90 2.39 -3.96 -8.53
C TYR A 90 0.98 -3.81 -9.08
N ASN A 91 0.68 -2.67 -9.72
CA ASN A 91 -0.64 -2.30 -10.25
C ASN A 91 -1.78 -2.62 -9.25
N ALA A 92 -1.49 -2.43 -7.96
CA ALA A 92 -2.14 -3.22 -6.92
C ALA A 92 -3.53 -2.72 -6.58
N TRP A 93 -3.78 -1.41 -6.77
CA TRP A 93 -5.09 -0.80 -6.56
C TRP A 93 -5.71 -0.20 -7.81
N GLY A 94 -5.08 0.80 -8.44
CA GLY A 94 -5.72 1.55 -9.52
C GLY A 94 -6.85 2.44 -8.99
N ASN A 95 -7.97 2.58 -9.71
CA ASN A 95 -9.04 3.52 -9.32
C ASN A 95 -10.26 2.80 -8.69
N ARG A 96 -10.09 1.62 -8.11
CA ARG A 96 -11.18 0.82 -7.52
C ARG A 96 -11.67 1.38 -6.17
N PRO A 97 -12.98 1.26 -5.83
CA PRO A 97 -13.47 1.50 -4.48
C PRO A 97 -13.03 0.38 -3.52
N LEU A 98 -13.18 0.61 -2.21
CA LEU A 98 -12.98 -0.42 -1.17
C LEU A 98 -13.94 -1.61 -1.32
N GLU A 99 -15.16 -1.31 -1.74
CA GLU A 99 -16.26 -2.25 -1.91
C GLU A 99 -17.08 -1.83 -3.12
N VAL A 100 -17.59 -2.81 -3.87
CA VAL A 100 -18.74 -2.63 -4.76
C VAL A 100 -19.91 -3.35 -4.07
N PRO A 101 -20.94 -2.62 -3.59
CA PRO A 101 -22.01 -3.20 -2.78
C PRO A 101 -22.65 -4.43 -3.43
N ASN A 102 -22.84 -5.49 -2.65
CA ASN A 102 -23.36 -6.79 -3.09
C ASN A 102 -22.55 -7.52 -4.19
N VAL A 103 -21.33 -7.07 -4.51
CA VAL A 103 -20.48 -7.67 -5.56
C VAL A 103 -19.13 -8.13 -5.00
N ILE A 104 -18.42 -7.26 -4.28
CA ILE A 104 -17.07 -7.57 -3.77
C ILE A 104 -16.63 -6.56 -2.71
N LYS A 105 -16.08 -7.06 -1.59
CA LYS A 105 -15.30 -6.30 -0.62
C LYS A 105 -13.81 -6.61 -0.83
N TYR A 106 -13.00 -5.61 -1.12
CA TYR A 106 -11.60 -5.81 -1.53
C TYR A 106 -10.59 -5.83 -0.37
N PHE A 107 -10.95 -5.36 0.82
CA PHE A 107 -10.14 -5.47 2.04
C PHE A 107 -11.04 -5.79 3.22
N ASP A 108 -10.53 -6.61 4.14
CA ASP A 108 -11.14 -6.81 5.45
C ASP A 108 -10.08 -7.09 6.52
N ALA A 109 -10.46 -6.91 7.78
CA ALA A 109 -9.57 -7.16 8.91
C ALA A 109 -10.36 -7.59 10.15
N HIS A 110 -9.74 -8.47 10.93
CA HIS A 110 -10.19 -8.85 12.27
C HIS A 110 -9.01 -8.71 13.24
N CYS A 111 -9.29 -8.27 14.46
CA CYS A 111 -8.31 -8.13 15.52
C CYS A 111 -8.87 -8.74 16.80
N TYR A 112 -8.10 -9.64 17.43
CA TYR A 112 -8.36 -10.10 18.78
C TYR A 112 -8.02 -8.99 19.78
N ASP A 113 -6.87 -8.34 19.56
CA ASP A 113 -6.45 -7.12 20.25
C ASP A 113 -5.68 -6.20 19.29
N ASN A 114 -5.27 -5.02 19.78
CA ASN A 114 -4.60 -3.99 18.97
C ASN A 114 -3.21 -4.39 18.43
N SER A 115 -2.70 -5.58 18.74
CA SER A 115 -1.39 -6.11 18.34
C SER A 115 -1.45 -7.56 17.86
N ASN A 116 -2.65 -8.15 17.82
CA ASN A 116 -2.94 -9.47 17.26
C ASN A 116 -4.11 -9.36 16.27
N CYS A 117 -3.78 -9.16 15.00
CA CYS A 117 -4.74 -8.91 13.92
C CYS A 117 -4.45 -9.78 12.69
N THR A 118 -5.49 -10.13 11.94
CA THR A 118 -5.37 -10.65 10.57
C THR A 118 -6.06 -9.68 9.61
N ILE A 119 -5.40 -9.36 8.50
CA ILE A 119 -5.88 -8.46 7.45
C ILE A 119 -5.82 -9.22 6.13
N ARG A 120 -6.86 -9.15 5.30
CA ARG A 120 -6.87 -9.70 3.94
C ARG A 120 -7.17 -8.62 2.92
N GLY A 121 -6.55 -8.70 1.75
CA GLY A 121 -6.84 -7.80 0.63
C GLY A 121 -6.75 -8.50 -0.73
N ILE A 122 -7.62 -8.09 -1.67
CA ILE A 122 -7.67 -8.52 -3.07
C ILE A 122 -7.07 -7.41 -3.95
N PHE A 123 -5.95 -7.71 -4.60
CA PHE A 123 -5.14 -6.75 -5.34
C PHE A 123 -5.09 -7.09 -6.83
N SER A 124 -4.93 -6.05 -7.66
CA SER A 124 -5.04 -6.08 -9.13
C SER A 124 -6.39 -6.63 -9.65
N ASP A 125 -6.83 -6.20 -10.84
CA ASP A 125 -7.99 -6.76 -11.56
C ASP A 125 -7.70 -7.09 -13.04
N ALA A 126 -6.74 -6.39 -13.65
CA ALA A 126 -6.39 -6.50 -15.06
C ALA A 126 -4.98 -7.06 -15.34
N ALA A 127 -4.16 -7.29 -14.31
CA ALA A 127 -2.74 -7.62 -14.46
C ALA A 127 -2.28 -8.81 -13.60
N GLY A 128 -3.18 -9.74 -13.26
CA GLY A 128 -2.88 -10.89 -12.40
C GLY A 128 -3.30 -10.62 -10.96
N SER A 129 -4.58 -10.83 -10.69
CA SER A 129 -5.19 -10.60 -9.38
C SER A 129 -4.66 -11.58 -8.33
N PHE A 130 -4.47 -11.10 -7.10
CA PHE A 130 -3.96 -11.92 -5.99
C PHE A 130 -4.59 -11.54 -4.66
N VAL A 131 -4.65 -12.51 -3.73
CA VAL A 131 -5.03 -12.28 -2.33
C VAL A 131 -3.76 -12.29 -1.48
N ALA A 132 -3.56 -11.22 -0.71
CA ALA A 132 -2.56 -11.18 0.34
C ALA A 132 -3.23 -11.16 1.72
N GLU A 133 -2.65 -11.88 2.66
CA GLU A 133 -2.99 -11.87 4.07
C GLU A 133 -1.80 -11.34 4.86
N TRP A 134 -2.07 -10.44 5.81
CA TRP A 134 -1.12 -10.01 6.82
C TRP A 134 -1.58 -10.50 8.18
N LYS A 135 -0.67 -11.09 8.94
CA LYS A 135 -0.84 -11.36 10.36
C LYS A 135 0.04 -10.41 11.13
N ILE A 136 -0.56 -9.64 12.02
CA ILE A 136 0.13 -8.89 13.06
C ILE A 136 0.10 -9.79 14.29
N ILE A 137 1.27 -10.18 14.78
CA ILE A 137 1.44 -11.07 15.94
C ILE A 137 2.38 -10.38 16.91
N ASN A 138 1.94 -10.13 18.14
CA ASN A 138 2.67 -9.33 19.14
C ASN A 138 3.17 -7.96 18.62
N GLY A 139 2.50 -7.41 17.60
CA GLY A 139 2.86 -6.16 16.94
C GLY A 139 3.84 -6.27 15.76
N GLU A 140 4.35 -7.45 15.42
CA GLU A 140 5.15 -7.68 14.22
C GLU A 140 4.26 -8.11 13.04
N SER A 141 4.50 -7.60 11.84
CA SER A 141 3.66 -7.84 10.65
C SER A 141 4.31 -8.83 9.69
N PHE A 142 3.62 -9.94 9.42
CA PHE A 142 4.03 -11.00 8.49
C PHE A 142 3.04 -11.07 7.32
N ARG A 143 3.52 -11.14 6.08
CA ARG A 143 2.66 -11.31 4.89
C ARG A 143 2.77 -12.70 4.30
N THR A 144 1.62 -13.27 3.94
CA THR A 144 1.49 -14.43 3.06
C THR A 144 0.69 -14.03 1.82
N ILE A 145 1.14 -14.42 0.63
CA ILE A 145 0.27 -14.41 -0.56
C ILE A 145 -0.51 -15.72 -0.53
N ILE A 146 -1.83 -15.65 -0.41
CA ILE A 146 -2.68 -16.85 -0.34
C ILE A 146 -2.84 -17.47 -1.72
N THR A 147 -3.06 -16.65 -2.75
CA THR A 147 -3.26 -17.12 -4.12
C THR A 147 -3.08 -15.98 -5.12
N ASP A 148 -2.60 -16.32 -6.31
CA ASP A 148 -2.59 -15.53 -7.55
C ASP A 148 -3.47 -16.17 -8.66
N SER A 149 -4.16 -17.27 -8.35
CA SER A 149 -5.04 -18.00 -9.28
C SER A 149 -6.41 -17.33 -9.37
N SER A 150 -6.82 -16.96 -10.60
CA SER A 150 -8.14 -16.38 -10.91
C SER A 150 -9.32 -17.16 -10.33
N ASP A 151 -9.18 -18.48 -10.28
CA ASP A 151 -10.27 -19.39 -9.98
C ASP A 151 -10.51 -19.45 -8.47
N VAL A 152 -9.42 -19.42 -7.69
CA VAL A 152 -9.46 -19.38 -6.22
C VAL A 152 -9.92 -18.02 -5.71
N LEU A 153 -9.64 -16.92 -6.44
CA LEU A 153 -10.12 -15.59 -6.07
C LEU A 153 -11.64 -15.52 -5.92
N GLY A 154 -12.40 -16.28 -6.70
CA GLY A 154 -13.86 -16.34 -6.60
C GLY A 154 -14.34 -16.67 -5.18
N VAL A 155 -13.62 -17.54 -4.47
CA VAL A 155 -13.88 -17.88 -3.06
C VAL A 155 -13.66 -16.66 -2.17
N PHE A 156 -12.56 -15.94 -2.36
CA PHE A 156 -12.21 -14.76 -1.56
C PHE A 156 -13.07 -13.53 -1.83
N LYS A 157 -13.64 -13.36 -3.04
CA LYS A 157 -14.59 -12.26 -3.32
C LYS A 157 -15.80 -12.29 -2.37
N ASN A 158 -16.24 -13.50 -2.02
CA ASN A 158 -17.39 -13.75 -1.14
C ASN A 158 -16.98 -14.00 0.33
N ASN A 159 -15.71 -14.34 0.59
CA ASN A 159 -15.20 -14.74 1.90
C ASN A 159 -13.88 -14.01 2.24
N ILE A 160 -13.82 -12.69 1.99
CA ILE A 160 -12.60 -11.91 2.20
C ILE A 160 -12.27 -11.76 3.69
N SER A 161 -13.26 -11.84 4.57
CA SER A 161 -13.06 -11.76 6.02
C SER A 161 -12.09 -12.87 6.48
N PRO A 162 -11.08 -12.54 7.29
CA PRO A 162 -10.21 -13.56 7.89
C PRO A 162 -11.00 -14.43 8.88
N PRO A 163 -10.59 -15.70 9.09
CA PRO A 163 -11.23 -16.56 10.08
C PRO A 163 -11.06 -15.97 11.49
N VAL A 164 -12.13 -16.03 12.27
CA VAL A 164 -12.11 -15.81 13.71
C VAL A 164 -11.92 -17.18 14.35
N PHE A 165 -10.88 -17.33 15.17
CA PHE A 165 -10.69 -18.50 16.00
C PHE A 165 -11.14 -18.14 17.42
N GLU A 166 -12.08 -18.91 17.96
CA GLU A 166 -12.59 -18.80 19.34
C GLU A 166 -11.67 -19.53 20.33
#